data_AF-A0A6H9JR73-F1
#
_entry.id   AF-A0A6H9JR73-F1
#
_cell.length_a   1.000
_cell.length_b   1.000
_cell.length_c   1.000
_cell.angle_alpha   90.00
_cell.angle_beta   90.00
_cell.angle_gamma   90.00
#
_symmetry.space_group_name_H-M   'P 1'
#
loop_
_entity.id
_entity.type
_entity.pdbx_description
1 polymer ?
#
loop_
_entity_poly.entity_id
_entity_poly.type
_entity_poly.pdbx_seq_one_letter_code
_entity_poly.pdbx_strand_id
1 'polypeptide(L)'
;MKKYEEENAFALSIGDLMAALLLIFVLLLSSTLLRLEKETEEKVNIAEKYVEIKRELYNNLFLEFKEDLPKWGAEIDSLTLSFMFHTPDILFKQGDYKLSNKFQEILTDFFPRYINVLSEQKFRDAIEEIRIEGHTSSEWSFQVEEDKAYFYNMELSQNRTRAVLEFSLLQIDEKDLKDWCRGKITANGLSSSKLVFENGIENKAVSRRVEFRVRTDAEKRIDELLKLSLKNND
;
A
#
# COMPACT_ATOMS: atom_id res chain seq x y z
N MET A 1 -19.92 -78.29 16.44
CA MET A 1 -18.65 -77.81 15.86
C MET A 1 -18.88 -76.90 14.65
N LYS A 2 -19.48 -77.34 13.54
CA LYS A 2 -19.76 -76.51 12.35
C LYS A 2 -20.40 -75.11 12.61
N LYS A 3 -21.40 -75.02 13.48
CA LYS A 3 -22.12 -73.76 13.77
C LYS A 3 -21.24 -72.70 14.48
N TYR A 4 -20.25 -73.12 15.27
CA TYR A 4 -19.27 -72.24 15.93
C TYR A 4 -18.15 -71.79 14.98
N GLU A 5 -17.83 -72.58 13.95
CA GLU A 5 -16.88 -72.17 12.90
C GLU A 5 -17.51 -71.17 11.93
N GLU A 6 -18.81 -71.30 11.61
CA GLU A 6 -19.55 -70.32 10.78
C GLU A 6 -19.72 -68.96 11.49
N GLU A 7 -20.03 -68.93 12.79
CA GLU A 7 -20.10 -67.68 13.57
C GLU A 7 -18.73 -66.97 13.64
N ASN A 8 -17.63 -67.73 13.79
CA ASN A 8 -16.29 -67.17 13.78
C ASN A 8 -15.88 -66.62 12.42
N ALA A 9 -16.22 -67.32 11.33
CA ALA A 9 -15.94 -66.84 9.96
C ALA A 9 -16.70 -65.55 9.64
N PHE A 10 -17.95 -65.42 10.12
CA PHE A 10 -18.75 -64.22 9.94
C PHE A 10 -18.22 -63.03 10.75
N ALA A 11 -17.80 -63.26 12.01
CA ALA A 11 -17.17 -62.25 12.84
C ALA A 11 -15.81 -61.78 12.27
N LEU A 12 -15.02 -62.70 11.72
CA LEU A 12 -13.75 -62.38 11.04
C LEU A 12 -13.99 -61.52 9.79
N SER A 13 -14.99 -61.88 8.98
CA SER A 13 -15.38 -61.14 7.78
C SER A 13 -15.85 -59.72 8.08
N ILE A 14 -16.58 -59.50 9.18
CA ILE A 14 -16.97 -58.15 9.62
C ILE A 14 -15.74 -57.36 10.08
N GLY A 15 -14.81 -58.00 10.80
CA GLY A 15 -13.54 -57.41 11.20
C GLY A 15 -12.71 -56.92 10.01
N ASP A 16 -12.59 -57.76 8.98
CA ASP A 16 -11.87 -57.42 7.74
C ASP A 16 -12.55 -56.29 6.96
N LEU A 17 -13.90 -56.29 6.90
CA LEU A 17 -14.68 -55.21 6.28
C LEU A 17 -14.46 -53.87 7.00
N MET A 18 -14.48 -53.88 8.34
CA MET A 18 -14.23 -52.70 9.16
C MET A 18 -12.78 -52.22 9.04
N ALA A 19 -11.82 -53.13 8.97
CA ALA A 19 -10.41 -52.79 8.74
C ALA A 19 -10.19 -52.16 7.36
N ALA A 20 -10.83 -52.69 6.31
CA ALA A 20 -10.79 -52.11 4.96
C ALA A 20 -11.45 -50.71 4.91
N LEU A 21 -12.59 -50.55 5.59
CA LEU A 21 -13.26 -49.25 5.68
C LEU A 21 -12.41 -48.23 6.46
N LEU A 22 -11.79 -48.65 7.57
CA LEU A 22 -10.85 -47.83 8.33
C LEU A 22 -9.66 -47.41 7.48
N LEU A 23 -9.08 -48.32 6.69
CA LEU A 23 -7.98 -48.01 5.79
C LEU A 23 -8.40 -46.94 4.77
N ILE A 24 -9.56 -47.11 4.13
CA ILE A 24 -10.11 -46.13 3.18
C ILE A 24 -10.32 -44.78 3.86
N PHE A 25 -10.90 -44.78 5.06
CA PHE A 25 -11.14 -43.57 5.83
C PHE A 25 -9.83 -42.85 6.21
N VAL A 26 -8.81 -43.60 6.65
CA VAL A 26 -7.49 -43.05 6.95
C VAL A 26 -6.84 -42.47 5.69
N LEU A 27 -6.92 -43.15 4.55
CA LEU A 27 -6.38 -42.66 3.28
C LEU A 27 -7.09 -41.37 2.83
N LEU A 28 -8.42 -41.30 2.96
CA LEU A 28 -9.19 -40.09 2.67
C LEU A 28 -8.79 -38.95 3.61
N LEU A 29 -8.72 -39.20 4.92
CA LEU A 29 -8.27 -38.20 5.89
C LEU A 29 -6.85 -37.71 5.58
N SER A 30 -5.89 -38.61 5.40
CA SER A 30 -4.52 -38.25 5.05
C SER A 30 -4.44 -37.46 3.74
N SER A 31 -5.24 -37.83 2.72
CA SER A 31 -5.31 -37.07 1.47
C SER A 31 -5.87 -35.66 1.69
N THR A 32 -6.92 -35.50 2.49
CA THR A 32 -7.50 -34.18 2.80
C THR A 32 -6.55 -33.32 3.63
N LEU A 33 -5.85 -33.89 4.62
CA LEU A 33 -4.87 -33.18 5.44
C LEU A 33 -3.69 -32.69 4.60
N LEU A 34 -3.13 -33.54 3.73
CA LEU A 34 -2.05 -33.14 2.81
C LEU A 34 -2.49 -32.03 1.84
N ARG A 35 -3.76 -32.03 1.42
CA ARG A 35 -4.30 -30.96 0.57
C ARG A 35 -4.43 -29.64 1.34
N LEU A 36 -4.94 -29.68 2.57
CA LEU A 36 -5.09 -28.50 3.43
C LEU A 36 -3.74 -27.87 3.79
N GLU A 37 -2.73 -28.70 4.06
CA GLU A 37 -1.36 -28.23 4.33
C GLU A 37 -0.81 -27.45 3.14
N LYS A 38 -0.87 -28.02 1.93
CA LYS A 38 -0.43 -27.35 0.70
C LYS A 38 -1.18 -26.03 0.43
N GLU A 39 -2.51 -26.04 0.54
CA GLU A 39 -3.30 -24.82 0.33
C GLU A 39 -2.96 -23.73 1.37
N THR A 40 -2.61 -24.12 2.60
CA THR A 40 -2.19 -23.19 3.65
C THR A 40 -0.81 -22.63 3.38
N GLU A 41 0.16 -23.48 3.03
CA GLU A 41 1.52 -23.08 2.66
C GLU A 41 1.54 -22.10 1.47
N GLU A 42 0.78 -22.39 0.41
CA GLU A 42 0.66 -21.50 -0.75
C GLU A 42 0.15 -20.12 -0.35
N LYS A 43 -0.91 -20.05 0.48
CA LYS A 43 -1.48 -18.78 0.95
C LYS A 43 -0.49 -17.98 1.81
N VAL A 44 0.22 -18.65 2.73
CA VAL A 44 1.24 -18.04 3.58
C VAL A 44 2.39 -17.49 2.73
N ASN A 45 2.93 -18.29 1.80
CA ASN A 45 4.00 -17.88 0.90
C ASN A 45 3.63 -16.65 0.06
N ILE A 46 2.40 -16.59 -0.44
CA ILE A 46 1.90 -15.44 -1.19
C ILE A 46 1.86 -14.19 -0.30
N ALA A 47 1.31 -14.29 0.92
CA ALA A 47 1.24 -13.17 1.85
C ALA A 47 2.65 -12.67 2.25
N GLU A 48 3.57 -13.59 2.55
CA GLU A 48 4.97 -13.26 2.87
C GLU A 48 5.67 -12.53 1.72
N LYS A 49 5.48 -13.00 0.48
CA LYS A 49 6.05 -12.36 -0.71
C LYS A 49 5.59 -10.90 -0.85
N TYR A 50 4.32 -10.60 -0.57
CA TYR A 50 3.82 -9.22 -0.66
C TYR A 50 4.35 -8.32 0.45
N VAL A 51 4.46 -8.84 1.67
CA VAL A 51 5.11 -8.13 2.78
C VAL A 51 6.58 -7.85 2.45
N GLU A 52 7.27 -8.80 1.82
CA GLU A 52 8.66 -8.64 1.39
C GLU A 52 8.78 -7.54 0.32
N ILE A 53 7.93 -7.54 -0.71
CA ILE A 53 7.93 -6.50 -1.75
C ILE A 53 7.79 -5.10 -1.14
N LYS A 54 6.85 -4.91 -0.20
CA LYS A 54 6.66 -3.62 0.49
C LYS A 54 7.90 -3.22 1.29
N ARG A 55 8.52 -4.16 1.99
CA ARG A 55 9.73 -3.92 2.79
C ARG A 55 10.93 -3.58 1.91
N GLU A 56 11.14 -4.34 0.84
CA GLU A 56 12.19 -4.08 -0.14
C GLU A 56 12.01 -2.71 -0.79
N LEU A 57 10.78 -2.37 -1.17
CA LEU A 57 10.47 -1.07 -1.76
C LEU A 57 10.80 0.07 -0.79
N TYR A 58 10.39 -0.04 0.48
CA TYR A 58 10.78 0.91 1.51
C TYR A 58 12.30 1.03 1.65
N ASN A 59 13.01 -0.10 1.73
CA ASN A 59 14.45 -0.11 1.91
C ASN A 59 15.17 0.55 0.72
N ASN A 60 14.76 0.24 -0.51
CA ASN A 60 15.33 0.86 -1.72
C ASN A 60 15.10 2.37 -1.71
N LEU A 61 13.87 2.81 -1.43
CA LEU A 61 13.53 4.23 -1.34
C LEU A 61 14.31 4.95 -0.22
N PHE A 62 14.39 4.34 0.96
CA PHE A 62 15.13 4.90 2.08
C PHE A 62 16.63 5.01 1.78
N LEU A 63 17.24 3.96 1.22
CA LEU A 63 18.65 3.97 0.84
C LEU A 63 18.96 5.01 -0.23
N GLU A 64 18.06 5.18 -1.20
CA GLU A 64 18.19 6.16 -2.27
C GLU A 64 18.17 7.59 -1.72
N PHE A 65 17.27 7.92 -0.80
CA PHE A 65 16.99 9.30 -0.39
C PHE A 65 17.50 9.71 0.99
N LYS A 66 18.03 8.80 1.83
CA LYS A 66 18.39 9.09 3.23
C LYS A 66 19.27 10.33 3.44
N GLU A 67 20.19 10.63 2.52
CA GLU A 67 21.10 11.77 2.63
C GLU A 67 20.44 13.10 2.19
N ASP A 68 19.35 13.01 1.43
CA ASP A 68 18.65 14.17 0.85
C ASP A 68 17.43 14.57 1.67
N LEU A 69 16.78 13.60 2.36
CA LEU A 69 15.65 13.83 3.25
C LEU A 69 15.86 15.01 4.23
N PRO A 70 17.00 15.12 4.95
CA PRO A 70 17.24 16.26 5.85
C PRO A 70 17.37 17.60 5.11
N LYS A 71 17.94 17.60 3.89
CA LYS A 71 18.15 18.81 3.09
C LYS A 71 16.83 19.37 2.56
N TRP A 72 15.90 18.48 2.25
CA TRP A 72 14.58 18.83 1.72
C TRP A 72 13.55 19.13 2.82
N GLY A 73 13.88 18.85 4.08
CA GLY A 73 12.90 18.89 5.17
C GLY A 73 11.78 17.88 4.92
N ALA A 74 12.18 16.68 4.48
CA ALA A 74 11.29 15.60 4.12
C ALA A 74 11.57 14.35 4.96
N GLU A 75 10.59 13.48 5.06
CA GLU A 75 10.70 12.18 5.71
C GLU A 75 9.96 11.11 4.91
N ILE A 76 10.30 9.84 5.13
CA ILE A 76 9.60 8.70 4.56
C ILE A 76 9.04 7.83 5.69
N ASP A 77 7.75 7.51 5.61
CA ASP A 77 7.09 6.62 6.55
C ASP A 77 7.08 5.17 6.02
N SER A 78 7.58 4.23 6.83
CA SER A 78 7.73 2.82 6.45
C SER A 78 6.42 2.06 6.37
N LEU A 79 5.40 2.50 7.10
CA LEU A 79 4.10 1.85 7.14
C LEU A 79 3.26 2.21 5.92
N THR A 80 3.35 3.45 5.46
CA THR A 80 2.50 4.01 4.40
C THR A 80 3.23 4.23 3.09
N LEU A 81 4.57 4.09 3.06
CA LEU A 81 5.42 4.44 1.90
C LEU A 81 5.17 5.87 1.43
N SER A 82 4.97 6.79 2.38
CA SER A 82 4.70 8.21 2.10
C SER A 82 5.95 9.03 2.30
N PHE A 83 6.39 9.70 1.25
CA PHE A 83 7.36 10.80 1.33
C PHE A 83 6.63 12.08 1.66
N MET A 84 6.88 12.65 2.84
CA MET A 84 6.20 13.85 3.33
C MET A 84 7.17 15.03 3.29
N PHE A 85 6.81 16.09 2.57
CA PHE A 85 7.56 17.34 2.54
C PHE A 85 6.89 18.35 3.46
N HIS A 86 7.53 18.68 4.58
CA HIS A 86 6.89 19.40 5.71
C HIS A 86 7.18 20.89 5.76
N THR A 87 7.88 21.45 4.77
CA THR A 87 8.37 22.83 4.86
C THR A 87 7.58 23.77 3.95
N PRO A 88 6.42 24.32 4.38
CA PRO A 88 5.46 24.95 3.48
C PRO A 88 6.07 26.12 2.72
N ASP A 89 6.92 26.91 3.39
CA ASP A 89 7.60 28.09 2.84
C ASP A 89 8.62 27.73 1.75
N ILE A 90 9.12 26.48 1.75
CA ILE A 90 9.94 25.93 0.68
C ILE A 90 9.06 25.46 -0.47
N LEU A 91 7.87 24.92 -0.22
CA LEU A 91 7.01 24.32 -1.25
C LEU A 91 6.28 25.38 -2.08
N PHE A 92 5.58 26.29 -1.39
CA PHE A 92 4.70 27.28 -1.98
C PHE A 92 4.71 28.57 -1.16
N LYS A 93 4.40 29.70 -1.79
CA LYS A 93 4.05 30.90 -1.03
C LYS A 93 2.70 30.71 -0.33
N GLN A 94 2.49 31.43 0.76
CA GLN A 94 1.21 31.40 1.49
C GLN A 94 0.05 31.77 0.56
N GLY A 95 -1.02 30.96 0.56
CA GLY A 95 -2.19 31.14 -0.30
C GLY A 95 -1.96 30.91 -1.80
N ASP A 96 -0.73 30.56 -2.20
CA ASP A 96 -0.36 30.34 -3.61
C ASP A 96 -0.20 28.84 -3.89
N TYR A 97 -0.42 28.46 -5.15
CA TYR A 97 -0.18 27.12 -5.68
C TYR A 97 1.00 27.07 -6.65
N LYS A 98 1.60 28.21 -6.99
CA LYS A 98 2.82 28.24 -7.80
C LYS A 98 3.99 27.67 -7.02
N LEU A 99 4.63 26.63 -7.58
CA LEU A 99 5.83 26.02 -7.02
C LEU A 99 6.93 27.07 -6.84
N SER A 100 7.57 27.08 -5.67
CA SER A 100 8.77 27.88 -5.46
C SER A 100 9.93 27.35 -6.30
N ASN A 101 10.92 28.19 -6.60
CA ASN A 101 12.13 27.75 -7.32
C ASN A 101 12.86 26.64 -6.54
N LYS A 102 12.92 26.74 -5.21
CA LYS A 102 13.57 25.74 -4.37
C LYS A 102 12.86 24.40 -4.42
N PHE A 103 11.52 24.39 -4.47
CA PHE A 103 10.79 23.12 -4.59
C PHE A 103 10.85 22.54 -5.99
N GLN A 104 10.91 23.38 -7.03
CA GLN A 104 11.21 22.93 -8.39
C GLN A 104 12.57 22.22 -8.45
N GLU A 105 13.62 22.79 -7.85
CA GLU A 105 14.94 22.14 -7.75
C GLU A 105 14.86 20.78 -7.04
N ILE A 106 14.13 20.70 -5.92
CA ILE A 106 13.91 19.44 -5.20
C ILE A 106 13.19 18.43 -6.09
N LEU A 107 12.10 18.82 -6.78
CA LEU A 107 11.33 17.92 -7.63
C LEU A 107 12.12 17.44 -8.85
N THR A 108 12.99 18.29 -9.42
CA THR A 108 13.86 17.92 -10.53
C THR A 108 14.84 16.81 -10.14
N ASP A 109 15.33 16.80 -8.90
CA ASP A 109 16.19 15.73 -8.39
C ASP A 109 15.39 14.51 -7.91
N PHE A 110 14.42 14.74 -7.03
CA PHE A 110 13.63 13.71 -6.36
C PHE A 110 12.82 12.86 -7.33
N PHE A 111 12.03 13.48 -8.21
CA PHE A 111 10.96 12.77 -8.91
C PHE A 111 11.47 11.74 -9.93
N PRO A 112 12.48 12.03 -10.77
CA PRO A 112 13.04 11.02 -11.68
C PRO A 112 13.63 9.82 -10.94
N ARG A 113 14.38 10.07 -9.86
CA ARG A 113 14.97 9.01 -9.01
C ARG A 113 13.89 8.17 -8.34
N TYR A 114 12.83 8.83 -7.85
CA TYR A 114 11.70 8.18 -7.19
C TYR A 114 10.98 7.24 -8.16
N ILE A 115 10.61 7.75 -9.34
CA ILE A 115 9.97 6.95 -10.38
C ILE A 115 10.87 5.80 -10.84
N ASN A 116 12.19 6.02 -10.96
CA ASN A 116 13.12 4.96 -11.36
C ASN A 116 13.06 3.77 -10.40
N VAL A 117 13.13 4.01 -9.08
CA VAL A 117 12.95 2.96 -8.05
C VAL A 117 11.59 2.28 -8.19
N LEU A 118 10.50 3.06 -8.27
CA LEU A 118 9.16 2.50 -8.36
C LEU A 118 8.92 1.66 -9.63
N SER A 119 9.60 2.02 -10.71
CA SER A 119 9.44 1.40 -12.03
C SER A 119 10.29 0.14 -12.24
N GLU A 120 11.14 -0.22 -11.28
CA GLU A 120 11.92 -1.47 -11.31
C GLU A 120 11.00 -2.67 -11.53
N GLN A 121 11.46 -3.64 -12.34
CA GLN A 121 10.65 -4.80 -12.76
C GLN A 121 10.00 -5.56 -11.60
N LYS A 122 10.67 -5.62 -10.44
CA LYS A 122 10.17 -6.31 -9.24
C LYS A 122 9.04 -5.57 -8.51
N PHE A 123 8.89 -4.27 -8.72
CA PHE A 123 7.89 -3.43 -8.04
C PHE A 123 6.78 -2.96 -8.97
N ARG A 124 7.10 -2.72 -10.24
CA ARG A 124 6.23 -2.05 -11.23
C ARG A 124 4.81 -2.61 -11.30
N ASP A 125 4.66 -3.93 -11.24
CA ASP A 125 3.37 -4.61 -11.33
C ASP A 125 2.62 -4.66 -9.99
N ALA A 126 3.33 -4.55 -8.87
CA ALA A 126 2.75 -4.53 -7.53
C ALA A 126 2.24 -3.13 -7.14
N ILE A 127 2.68 -2.08 -7.83
CA ILE A 127 2.21 -0.72 -7.58
C ILE A 127 0.82 -0.54 -8.19
N GLU A 128 -0.16 -0.34 -7.32
CA GLU A 128 -1.53 -0.04 -7.72
C GLU A 128 -1.64 1.44 -8.12
N GLU A 129 -1.08 2.33 -7.30
CA GLU A 129 -1.27 3.78 -7.40
C GLU A 129 -0.09 4.55 -6.77
N ILE A 130 0.21 5.72 -7.31
CA ILE A 130 1.14 6.71 -6.74
C ILE A 130 0.33 7.98 -6.48
N ARG A 131 0.09 8.34 -5.22
CA ARG A 131 -0.71 9.52 -4.87
C ARG A 131 0.18 10.70 -4.57
N ILE A 132 -0.14 11.84 -5.19
CA ILE A 132 0.36 13.14 -4.78
C ILE A 132 -0.75 13.81 -3.97
N GLU A 133 -0.55 13.98 -2.67
CA GLU A 133 -1.56 14.50 -1.76
C GLU A 133 -1.16 15.87 -1.22
N GLY A 134 -2.08 16.81 -1.26
CA GLY A 134 -1.89 18.17 -0.78
C GLY A 134 -2.70 18.39 0.48
N HIS A 135 -2.05 18.89 1.52
CA HIS A 135 -2.67 19.12 2.82
C HIS A 135 -2.51 20.58 3.23
N THR A 136 -3.49 21.10 3.96
CA THR A 136 -3.45 22.45 4.53
C THR A 136 -3.62 22.40 6.04
N SER A 137 -3.26 23.50 6.70
CA SER A 137 -3.72 23.79 8.05
C SER A 137 -5.22 24.11 8.05
N SER A 138 -5.83 24.15 9.24
CA SER A 138 -7.24 24.53 9.41
C SER A 138 -7.53 25.98 9.03
N GLU A 139 -6.54 26.86 9.19
CA GLU A 139 -6.68 28.29 8.92
C GLU A 139 -6.70 28.63 7.42
N TRP A 140 -7.40 29.72 7.08
CA TRP A 140 -7.30 30.39 5.77
C TRP A 140 -6.79 31.82 5.94
N SER A 141 -7.65 32.71 6.46
CA SER A 141 -7.31 34.08 6.81
C SER A 141 -8.10 34.54 8.04
N PHE A 142 -7.72 35.68 8.62
CA PHE A 142 -8.48 36.29 9.71
C PHE A 142 -9.94 36.52 9.27
N GLN A 143 -10.90 36.16 10.14
CA GLN A 143 -12.37 36.33 9.96
C GLN A 143 -13.07 35.43 8.93
N VAL A 144 -12.41 34.41 8.38
CA VAL A 144 -13.10 33.44 7.52
C VAL A 144 -13.74 32.34 8.38
N GLU A 145 -15.03 32.10 8.15
CA GLU A 145 -15.78 31.01 8.77
C GLU A 145 -15.16 29.64 8.43
N GLU A 146 -15.24 28.69 9.35
CA GLU A 146 -14.57 27.39 9.26
C GLU A 146 -14.93 26.62 7.97
N ASP A 147 -16.22 26.53 7.61
CA ASP A 147 -16.66 25.85 6.39
C ASP A 147 -16.07 26.49 5.13
N LYS A 148 -16.04 27.83 5.07
CA LYS A 148 -15.45 28.55 3.93
C LYS A 148 -13.94 28.34 3.88
N ALA A 149 -13.27 28.37 5.02
CA ALA A 149 -11.84 28.09 5.12
C ALA A 149 -11.54 26.67 4.60
N TYR A 150 -12.36 25.69 4.98
CA TYR A 150 -12.23 24.31 4.50
C TYR A 150 -12.38 24.21 2.98
N PHE A 151 -13.34 24.89 2.37
CA PHE A 151 -13.53 24.83 0.91
C PHE A 151 -12.43 25.58 0.14
N TYR A 152 -11.96 26.72 0.63
CA TYR A 152 -10.82 27.42 0.01
C TYR A 152 -9.53 26.61 0.13
N ASN A 153 -9.31 25.97 1.27
CA ASN A 153 -8.20 25.05 1.47
C ASN A 153 -8.29 23.80 0.58
N MET A 154 -9.51 23.32 0.30
CA MET A 154 -9.74 22.23 -0.65
C MET A 154 -9.29 22.64 -2.06
N GLU A 155 -9.73 23.80 -2.53
CA GLU A 155 -9.30 24.32 -3.84
C GLU A 155 -7.77 24.54 -3.89
N LEU A 156 -7.20 25.15 -2.85
CA LEU A 156 -5.76 25.41 -2.78
C LEU A 156 -4.93 24.12 -2.81
N SER A 157 -5.30 23.12 -1.99
CA SER A 157 -4.59 21.85 -1.94
C SER A 157 -4.67 21.08 -3.26
N GLN A 158 -5.84 21.08 -3.93
CA GLN A 158 -6.01 20.46 -5.24
C GLN A 158 -5.18 21.17 -6.33
N ASN A 159 -5.15 22.51 -6.31
CA ASN A 159 -4.33 23.27 -7.25
C ASN A 159 -2.82 23.03 -7.06
N ARG A 160 -2.39 22.90 -5.80
CA ARG A 160 -1.00 22.57 -5.47
C ARG A 160 -0.58 21.19 -5.98
N THR A 161 -1.38 20.16 -5.75
CA THR A 161 -1.05 18.81 -6.25
C THR A 161 -1.07 18.73 -7.76
N ARG A 162 -1.99 19.44 -8.42
CA ARG A 162 -1.98 19.58 -9.88
C ARG A 162 -0.69 20.21 -10.39
N ALA A 163 -0.22 21.29 -9.76
CA ALA A 163 1.02 21.97 -10.15
C ALA A 163 2.26 21.08 -9.94
N VAL A 164 2.30 20.33 -8.83
CA VAL A 164 3.36 19.34 -8.56
C VAL A 164 3.34 18.25 -9.63
N LEU A 165 2.18 17.65 -9.90
CA LEU A 165 2.04 16.60 -10.93
C LEU A 165 2.52 17.08 -12.30
N GLU A 166 2.09 18.27 -12.72
CA GLU A 166 2.45 18.86 -14.00
C GLU A 166 3.96 19.04 -14.11
N PHE A 167 4.59 19.66 -13.11
CA PHE A 167 6.03 19.90 -13.10
C PHE A 167 6.83 18.59 -13.08
N SER A 168 6.43 17.65 -12.22
CA SER A 168 7.09 16.36 -12.04
C SER A 168 7.02 15.48 -13.28
N LEU A 169 5.86 15.36 -13.93
CA LEU A 169 5.72 14.56 -15.15
C LEU A 169 6.54 15.11 -16.32
N LEU A 170 6.79 16.43 -16.36
CA LEU A 170 7.63 17.05 -17.38
C LEU A 170 9.12 16.70 -17.23
N GLN A 171 9.56 16.19 -16.07
CA GLN A 171 10.95 15.76 -15.84
C GLN A 171 11.27 14.38 -16.41
N ILE A 172 10.26 13.61 -16.84
CA ILE A 172 10.45 12.28 -17.39
C ILE A 172 10.54 12.38 -18.91
N ASP A 173 11.68 12.09 -19.53
CA ASP A 173 11.79 12.15 -21.00
C ASP A 173 11.35 10.86 -21.68
N GLU A 174 11.57 9.72 -21.03
CA GLU A 174 11.24 8.41 -21.58
C GLU A 174 9.72 8.23 -21.69
N LYS A 175 9.26 7.93 -22.91
CA LYS A 175 7.83 7.87 -23.23
C LYS A 175 7.11 6.76 -22.47
N ASP A 176 7.67 5.55 -22.43
CA ASP A 176 7.02 4.38 -21.83
C ASP A 176 6.92 4.53 -20.31
N LEU A 177 7.97 5.05 -19.67
CA LEU A 177 7.94 5.43 -18.26
C LEU A 177 6.90 6.54 -17.99
N LYS A 178 6.84 7.58 -18.83
CA LYS A 178 5.85 8.66 -18.70
C LYS A 178 4.41 8.16 -18.84
N ASP A 179 4.15 7.26 -19.79
CA ASP A 179 2.82 6.69 -20.00
C ASP A 179 2.41 5.77 -18.83
N TRP A 180 3.36 5.02 -18.26
CA TRP A 180 3.12 4.29 -17.01
C TRP A 180 2.81 5.21 -15.84
N CYS A 181 3.59 6.29 -15.65
CA CYS A 181 3.32 7.30 -14.63
C CYS A 181 1.91 7.89 -14.79
N ARG A 182 1.48 8.24 -16.01
CA ARG A 182 0.12 8.75 -16.28
C ARG A 182 -0.98 7.76 -15.91
N GLY A 183 -0.72 6.46 -16.04
CA GLY A 183 -1.66 5.40 -15.66
C GLY A 183 -1.69 5.09 -14.16
N LYS A 184 -0.67 5.52 -13.39
CA LYS A 184 -0.51 5.18 -11.97
C LYS A 184 -0.66 6.37 -11.03
N ILE A 185 -0.36 7.58 -11.48
CA ILE A 185 -0.31 8.75 -10.60
C ILE A 185 -1.66 9.43 -10.50
N THR A 186 -2.06 9.75 -9.26
CA THR A 186 -3.21 10.60 -8.96
C THR A 186 -2.77 11.83 -8.16
N ALA A 187 -3.53 12.93 -8.26
CA ALA A 187 -3.25 14.18 -7.56
C ALA A 187 -4.50 14.64 -6.79
N ASN A 188 -4.43 14.64 -5.47
CA ASN A 188 -5.58 14.79 -4.58
C ASN A 188 -5.37 15.94 -3.59
N GLY A 189 -6.25 16.93 -3.59
CA GLY A 189 -6.36 17.92 -2.52
C GLY A 189 -7.17 17.35 -1.36
N LEU A 190 -6.67 17.50 -0.13
CA LEU A 190 -7.32 16.97 1.07
C LEU A 190 -7.70 18.07 2.07
N SER A 191 -7.48 19.35 1.76
CA SER A 191 -7.77 20.47 2.66
C SER A 191 -7.16 20.24 4.06
N SER A 192 -7.87 20.63 5.10
CA SER A 192 -7.57 20.37 6.51
C SER A 192 -8.23 19.08 7.04
N SER A 193 -8.52 18.09 6.18
CA SER A 193 -9.13 16.83 6.64
C SER A 193 -8.16 15.89 7.38
N LYS A 194 -6.86 16.14 7.26
CA LYS A 194 -5.77 15.33 7.85
C LYS A 194 -4.78 16.23 8.61
N LEU A 195 -5.33 16.99 9.57
CA LEU A 195 -4.55 17.81 10.48
C LEU A 195 -3.62 16.95 11.34
N VAL A 196 -2.44 17.49 11.61
CA VAL A 196 -1.45 16.90 12.51
C VAL A 196 -1.50 17.66 13.83
N PHE A 197 -1.67 16.93 14.93
CA PHE A 197 -1.77 17.50 16.27
C PHE A 197 -0.57 17.09 17.12
N GLU A 198 -0.07 18.04 17.91
CA GLU A 198 0.93 17.84 18.96
C GLU A 198 0.33 18.27 20.29
N ASN A 199 0.26 17.35 21.26
CA ASN A 199 -0.34 17.60 22.57
C ASN A 199 -1.77 18.17 22.52
N GLY A 200 -2.55 17.76 21.51
CA GLY A 200 -3.94 18.22 21.31
C GLY A 200 -4.07 19.58 20.62
N ILE A 201 -2.98 20.21 20.21
CA ILE A 201 -2.96 21.47 19.46
C ILE A 201 -2.48 21.20 18.04
N GLU A 202 -3.12 21.80 17.04
CA GLU A 202 -2.71 21.64 15.64
C GLU A 202 -1.28 22.15 15.43
N ASN A 203 -0.41 21.30 14.89
CA ASN A 203 0.83 21.74 14.28
C ASN A 203 0.54 22.18 12.83
N LYS A 204 0.30 23.48 12.67
CA LYS A 204 -0.05 24.09 11.38
C LYS A 204 1.06 23.95 10.32
N ALA A 205 2.33 23.95 10.75
CA ALA A 205 3.45 23.83 9.82
C ALA A 205 3.47 22.44 9.18
N VAL A 206 3.36 21.39 10.00
CA VAL A 206 3.35 19.99 9.54
C VAL A 206 2.02 19.62 8.86
N SER A 207 0.92 20.25 9.24
CA SER A 207 -0.37 20.07 8.55
C SER A 207 -0.32 20.57 7.09
N ARG A 208 0.49 21.59 6.81
CA ARG A 208 0.74 22.08 5.45
C ARG A 208 1.87 21.29 4.79
N ARG A 209 1.52 20.27 4.03
CA ARG A 209 2.52 19.41 3.39
C ARG A 209 2.06 18.90 2.03
N VAL A 210 3.01 18.42 1.27
CA VAL A 210 2.78 17.58 0.09
C VAL A 210 3.31 16.20 0.39
N GLU A 211 2.51 15.17 0.13
CA GLU A 211 2.91 13.77 0.27
C GLU A 211 2.97 13.09 -1.09
N PHE A 212 3.98 12.24 -1.30
CA PHE A 212 4.02 11.24 -2.36
C PHE A 212 3.90 9.86 -1.74
N ARG A 213 2.76 9.21 -1.95
CA ARG A 213 2.42 7.93 -1.31
C ARG A 213 2.31 6.81 -2.34
N VAL A 214 2.96 5.69 -2.09
CA VAL A 214 2.81 4.49 -2.92
C VAL A 214 1.78 3.55 -2.32
N ARG A 215 0.76 3.20 -3.10
CA ARG A 215 -0.14 2.12 -2.77
C ARG A 215 0.24 0.88 -3.57
N THR A 216 0.48 -0.21 -2.86
CA THR A 216 0.68 -1.52 -3.47
C THR A 216 -0.63 -2.29 -3.47
N ASP A 217 -0.80 -3.20 -4.42
CA ASP A 217 -1.98 -4.07 -4.49
C ASP A 217 -1.96 -5.22 -3.46
N ALA A 218 -0.97 -5.22 -2.54
CA ALA A 218 -0.79 -6.22 -1.50
C ALA A 218 -2.04 -6.42 -0.63
N GLU A 219 -2.67 -5.34 -0.18
CA GLU A 219 -3.88 -5.40 0.65
C GLU A 219 -5.04 -6.07 -0.11
N LYS A 220 -5.25 -5.68 -1.37
CA LYS A 220 -6.29 -6.27 -2.23
C LYS A 220 -6.04 -7.76 -2.44
N ARG A 221 -4.79 -8.17 -2.67
CA ARG A 221 -4.43 -9.57 -2.87
C ARG A 221 -4.57 -10.39 -1.59
N ILE A 222 -4.24 -9.82 -0.43
CA ILE A 222 -4.50 -10.45 0.88
C ILE A 222 -6.01 -10.61 1.09
N ASP A 223 -6.81 -9.60 0.77
CA ASP A 223 -8.28 -9.70 0.84
C ASP A 223 -8.84 -10.78 -0.10
N GLU A 224 -8.28 -10.93 -1.29
CA GLU A 224 -8.64 -12.01 -2.22
C GLU A 224 -8.30 -13.39 -1.64
N LEU A 225 -7.13 -13.55 -1.01
CA LEU A 225 -6.75 -14.79 -0.32
C LEU A 225 -7.70 -15.11 0.84
N LEU A 226 -8.09 -14.11 1.62
CA LEU A 226 -9.05 -14.25 2.73
C LEU A 226 -10.45 -14.62 2.22
N LYS A 227 -10.92 -14.00 1.12
CA LYS A 227 -12.21 -14.38 0.52
C LYS A 227 -12.21 -15.81 -0.02
N LEU A 228 -11.09 -16.24 -0.60
CA LEU A 228 -10.91 -17.63 -1.04
C LEU A 228 -10.88 -18.61 0.14
N SER A 229 -10.36 -18.21 1.32
CA SER A 229 -10.42 -19.08 2.52
C SER A 229 -11.84 -19.19 3.08
N LEU A 230 -12.63 -18.11 3.03
CA LEU A 230 -14.02 -18.11 3.52
C LEU A 230 -14.96 -18.91 2.61
N LYS A 231 -14.83 -18.80 1.29
CA LYS A 231 -15.65 -19.57 0.33
C LYS A 231 -15.43 -21.08 0.36
N ASN A 232 -14.29 -21.53 0.86
CA ASN A 232 -13.99 -22.96 1.00
C ASN A 232 -14.55 -23.55 2.31
N ASN A 233 -15.10 -22.72 3.20
CA ASN A 233 -15.68 -23.12 4.48
C ASN A 233 -17.23 -23.15 4.47
N ASP A 234 -17.86 -22.79 3.35
CA ASP A 234 -19.31 -22.90 3.07
C ASP A 234 -19.58 -24.04 2.07
#